data_AF-A0A7R9SY88-F1
#
_entry.id   AF-A0A7R9SY88-F1
#
_cell.length_a   1.000
_cell.length_b   1.000
_cell.length_c   1.000
_cell.angle_alpha   90.00
_cell.angle_beta   90.00
_cell.angle_gamma   90.00
#
_symmetry.space_group_name_H-M   'P 1'
#
loop_
_entity.id
_entity.type
_entity.pdbx_description
1 polymer ?
#
loop_
_entity_poly.entity_id
_entity_poly.type
_entity_poly.pdbx_seq_one_letter_code
_entity_poly.pdbx_strand_id
1 'polypeptide(L)'
;MGNAVVQDRLQDPSGPTEDWGNIRKQNGRKYDSAVCTVLFPTVAKYLRLTHEQGLSIFVHYRKLVRKQGIARYENDAYYTANFQQQLTAWREQNDGVRWPPGELMASWAVPGKEAQWTIFEPLLLSGAIAVNICSQSCFSMRRILASIEEEADGDDVKFHVHESYVFVNDELEPNDIRDLLWGIAYVRMALKLFHDKLKESKMFEEQLEQILKLEIVLTGVKPPEYANREHVSL
;
A
#
# COMPACT_ATOMS: atom_id res chain seq x y z
N MET A 1 -2.36 -6.72 41.98
CA MET A 1 -3.14 -5.48 41.75
C MET A 1 -2.85 -4.94 40.34
N GLY A 2 -3.30 -5.64 39.29
CA GLY A 2 -2.86 -5.34 37.90
C GLY A 2 -3.90 -5.48 36.80
N ASN A 3 -5.19 -5.66 37.12
CA ASN A 3 -6.24 -5.90 36.12
C ASN A 3 -7.37 -4.86 36.09
N ALA A 4 -7.32 -3.83 36.95
CA ALA A 4 -8.40 -2.82 37.00
C ALA A 4 -8.20 -1.65 36.01
N VAL A 5 -6.96 -1.34 35.62
CA VAL A 5 -6.65 -0.13 34.82
C VAL A 5 -7.01 -0.27 33.33
N VAL A 6 -7.15 -1.51 32.82
CA VAL A 6 -7.41 -1.75 31.39
C VAL A 6 -8.91 -1.70 31.07
N GLN A 7 -9.80 -1.98 32.04
CA GLN A 7 -11.25 -1.99 31.80
C GLN A 7 -11.88 -0.60 31.83
N ASP A 8 -11.34 0.36 32.59
CA ASP A 8 -11.88 1.72 32.65
C ASP A 8 -11.73 2.52 31.36
N ARG A 9 -10.71 2.23 30.53
CA ARG A 9 -10.48 2.98 29.27
C ARG A 9 -11.40 2.59 28.11
N LEU A 10 -12.18 1.52 28.25
CA LEU A 10 -13.12 1.07 27.22
C LEU A 10 -14.53 1.64 27.42
N GLN A 11 -14.80 2.33 28.54
CA GLN A 11 -16.13 2.84 28.89
C GLN A 11 -16.31 4.35 28.70
N ASP A 12 -15.24 5.08 28.36
CA ASP A 12 -15.31 6.52 28.08
C ASP A 12 -15.03 6.81 26.59
N PRO A 13 -16.05 7.03 25.75
CA PRO A 13 -15.87 7.46 24.37
C PRO A 13 -15.40 8.92 24.27
N SER A 14 -15.35 9.66 25.38
CA SER A 14 -14.72 10.98 25.49
C SER A 14 -13.26 10.90 25.93
N GLY A 15 -12.56 9.89 25.42
CA GLY A 15 -11.09 9.78 25.49
C GLY A 15 -10.44 11.15 25.25
N PRO A 16 -9.27 11.41 25.87
CA PRO A 16 -8.75 12.75 26.07
C PRO A 16 -8.90 13.55 24.78
N THR A 17 -9.66 14.64 24.87
CA THR A 17 -9.72 15.70 23.86
C THR A 17 -8.38 16.44 23.86
N GLU A 18 -7.27 15.70 23.79
CA GLU A 18 -6.04 16.25 23.30
C GLU A 18 -6.38 16.84 21.95
N ASP A 19 -6.14 18.14 21.86
CA ASP A 19 -6.36 18.93 20.67
C ASP A 19 -5.50 18.33 19.55
N TRP A 20 -6.07 17.36 18.81
CA TRP A 20 -5.46 16.73 17.64
C TRP A 20 -5.02 17.81 16.63
N GLY A 21 -5.62 19.00 16.69
CA GLY A 21 -5.21 20.19 15.94
C GLY A 21 -3.84 20.75 16.34
N ASN A 22 -3.41 20.59 17.60
CA ASN A 22 -2.10 21.06 18.07
C ASN A 22 -0.97 20.05 17.79
N ILE A 23 -1.22 18.74 17.80
CA ILE A 23 -0.24 17.73 17.38
C ILE A 23 0.12 17.92 15.88
N ARG A 24 -0.85 18.32 15.06
CA ARG A 24 -0.62 18.63 13.63
C ARG A 24 0.29 19.82 13.38
N LYS A 25 0.38 20.79 14.29
CA LYS A 25 1.13 22.04 14.07
C LYS A 25 2.65 21.87 14.20
N GLN A 26 3.14 20.88 14.93
CA GLN A 26 4.57 20.80 15.24
C GLN A 26 5.43 20.24 14.10
N ASN A 27 4.89 19.45 13.16
CA ASN A 27 5.69 18.77 12.13
C ASN A 27 5.34 19.11 10.68
N GLY A 28 4.35 19.99 10.42
CA GLY A 28 3.95 20.39 9.06
C GLY A 28 3.41 19.28 8.14
N ARG A 29 3.45 18.00 8.57
CA ARG A 29 2.98 16.83 7.83
C ARG A 29 1.45 16.86 7.70
N LYS A 30 0.95 16.99 6.47
CA LYS A 30 -0.48 17.06 6.18
C LYS A 30 -1.10 15.72 5.80
N TYR A 31 -0.34 14.83 5.17
CA TYR A 31 -0.83 13.55 4.66
C TYR A 31 0.09 12.41 5.14
N ASP A 32 -0.52 11.27 5.44
CA ASP A 32 0.18 10.04 5.80
C ASP A 32 -0.61 8.81 5.29
N SER A 33 0.03 7.95 4.50
CA SER A 33 -0.56 6.76 3.89
C SER A 33 -0.90 5.68 4.91
N ALA A 34 -0.37 5.74 6.14
CA ALA A 34 -0.79 4.86 7.21
C ALA A 34 -2.30 5.01 7.51
N VAL A 35 -2.92 6.15 7.19
CA VAL A 35 -4.36 6.33 7.31
C VAL A 35 -5.16 5.31 6.49
N CYS A 36 -4.59 4.77 5.40
CA CYS A 36 -5.26 3.74 4.58
C CYS A 36 -5.55 2.46 5.37
N THR A 37 -4.85 2.21 6.49
CA THR A 37 -5.15 1.07 7.38
C THR A 37 -6.56 1.15 7.98
N VAL A 38 -7.13 2.35 8.14
CA VAL A 38 -8.51 2.51 8.65
C VAL A 38 -9.56 2.04 7.64
N LEU A 39 -9.18 1.93 6.37
CA LEU A 39 -10.05 1.41 5.32
C LEU A 39 -10.07 -0.13 5.28
N PHE A 40 -9.19 -0.79 6.02
CA PHE A 40 -9.19 -2.24 6.07
C PHE A 40 -10.55 -2.76 6.58
N PRO A 41 -11.19 -3.77 5.97
CA PRO A 41 -12.61 -4.06 6.22
C PRO A 41 -13.00 -4.26 7.68
N THR A 42 -12.16 -4.94 8.48
CA THR A 42 -12.42 -5.15 9.91
C THR A 42 -12.32 -3.84 10.70
N VAL A 43 -11.36 -2.98 10.34
CA VAL A 43 -11.16 -1.67 10.98
C VAL A 43 -12.27 -0.71 10.56
N ALA A 44 -12.59 -0.62 9.27
CA ALA A 44 -13.67 0.22 8.75
C ALA A 44 -15.02 -0.16 9.39
N LYS A 45 -15.31 -1.46 9.54
CA LYS A 45 -16.50 -1.95 10.23
C LYS A 45 -16.50 -1.56 11.71
N TYR A 46 -15.37 -1.75 12.40
CA TYR A 46 -15.22 -1.40 13.81
C TYR A 46 -15.44 0.09 14.05
N LEU A 47 -14.83 0.94 13.22
CA LEU A 47 -14.94 2.40 13.28
C LEU A 47 -16.29 2.93 12.75
N ARG A 48 -17.14 2.07 12.18
CA ARG A 48 -18.39 2.45 11.51
C ARG A 48 -18.17 3.54 10.46
N LEU A 49 -17.10 3.39 9.71
CA LEU A 49 -16.68 4.36 8.70
C LEU A 49 -17.81 4.54 7.66
N THR A 50 -18.27 5.78 7.46
CA THR A 50 -19.26 6.06 6.42
C THR A 50 -18.62 6.02 5.03
N HIS A 51 -19.46 5.94 4.00
CA HIS A 51 -18.98 5.99 2.62
C HIS A 51 -18.24 7.30 2.32
N GLU A 52 -18.76 8.44 2.80
CA GLU A 52 -18.16 9.77 2.63
C GLU A 52 -16.81 9.88 3.34
N GLN A 53 -16.71 9.34 4.56
CA GLN A 53 -15.45 9.29 5.29
C GLN A 53 -14.42 8.44 4.54
N GLY A 54 -14.83 7.28 4.02
CA GLY A 54 -13.98 6.46 3.14
C GLY A 54 -13.49 7.21 1.91
N LEU A 55 -14.40 7.86 1.18
CA LEU A 55 -14.05 8.68 0.02
C LEU A 55 -13.07 9.81 0.38
N SER A 56 -13.25 10.46 1.54
CA SER A 56 -12.35 11.52 1.98
C SER A 56 -10.92 11.01 2.20
N ILE A 57 -10.75 9.77 2.65
CA ILE A 57 -9.43 9.14 2.82
C ILE A 57 -8.79 8.89 1.45
N PHE A 58 -9.55 8.41 0.45
CA PHE A 58 -9.04 8.26 -0.92
C PHE A 58 -8.58 9.59 -1.53
N VAL A 59 -9.28 10.69 -1.25
CA VAL A 59 -8.88 12.03 -1.72
C VAL A 59 -7.55 12.47 -1.08
N HIS A 60 -7.37 12.25 0.23
CA HIS A 60 -6.10 12.53 0.90
C HIS A 60 -4.96 11.69 0.32
N TYR A 61 -5.24 10.40 0.13
CA TYR A 61 -4.29 9.44 -0.40
C TYR A 61 -3.80 9.78 -1.82
N ARG A 62 -4.65 10.34 -2.70
CA ARG A 62 -4.24 10.74 -4.06
C ARG A 62 -3.06 11.72 -4.11
N LYS A 63 -2.78 12.43 -3.02
CA LYS A 63 -1.61 13.33 -2.91
C LYS A 63 -0.28 12.57 -2.73
N LEU A 64 -0.36 11.31 -2.28
CA LEU A 64 0.79 10.46 -1.98
C LEU A 64 1.03 9.38 -3.06
N VAL A 65 0.11 9.23 -4.03
CA VAL A 65 0.30 8.36 -5.20
C VAL A 65 1.52 8.83 -6.00
N ARG A 66 2.37 7.87 -6.38
CA ARG A 66 3.51 8.07 -7.28
C ARG A 66 3.46 7.05 -8.42
N LYS A 67 4.48 7.05 -9.29
CA LYS A 67 4.49 6.24 -10.52
C LYS A 67 4.33 4.74 -10.26
N GLN A 68 5.13 4.16 -9.37
CA GLN A 68 5.18 2.73 -9.05
C GLN A 68 4.53 2.38 -7.71
N GLY A 69 4.56 3.27 -6.74
CA GLY A 69 4.00 3.02 -5.41
C GLY A 69 3.46 4.28 -4.77
N ILE A 70 3.50 4.28 -3.44
CA ILE A 70 2.86 5.29 -2.60
C ILE A 70 3.89 5.83 -1.63
N ALA A 71 4.03 7.16 -1.55
CA ALA A 71 4.84 7.78 -0.51
C ALA A 71 4.19 7.55 0.88
N ARG A 72 4.98 7.28 1.92
CA ARG A 72 4.42 7.22 3.30
C ARG A 72 3.81 8.54 3.71
N TYR A 73 4.53 9.63 3.49
CA TYR A 73 4.09 10.99 3.72
C TYR A 73 4.94 11.93 2.85
N GLU A 74 4.53 13.19 2.71
CA GLU A 74 5.31 14.20 1.97
C GLU A 74 6.67 14.42 2.62
N ASN A 75 7.71 14.56 1.79
CA ASN A 75 9.09 14.78 2.25
C ASN A 75 9.64 13.65 3.14
N ASP A 76 9.21 12.41 2.90
CA ASP A 76 9.84 11.26 3.55
C ASP A 76 11.28 11.08 3.05
N ALA A 77 12.24 11.29 3.95
CA ALA A 77 13.65 11.19 3.64
C ALA A 77 14.20 9.75 3.64
N TYR A 78 13.43 8.79 4.15
CA TYR A 78 13.87 7.40 4.17
C TYR A 78 13.86 6.82 2.76
N TYR A 79 15.01 6.34 2.28
CA TYR A 79 15.19 5.87 0.89
C TYR A 79 14.78 6.90 -0.19
N THR A 80 14.87 8.20 0.12
CA THR A 80 14.76 9.27 -0.89
C THR A 80 15.92 9.19 -1.89
N ALA A 81 15.85 9.94 -3.00
CA ALA A 81 16.96 10.06 -3.94
C ALA A 81 18.29 10.40 -3.21
N ASN A 82 19.37 9.69 -3.54
CA ASN A 82 20.71 9.79 -2.92
C ASN A 82 20.82 9.36 -1.45
N PHE A 83 19.77 8.78 -0.86
CA PHE A 83 19.76 8.36 0.54
C PHE A 83 20.93 7.45 0.90
N GLN A 84 21.23 6.44 0.08
CA GLN A 84 22.32 5.50 0.36
C GLN A 84 23.70 6.18 0.32
N GLN A 85 23.90 7.15 -0.58
CA GLN A 85 25.13 7.92 -0.66
C GLN A 85 25.31 8.81 0.58
N GLN A 86 24.25 9.52 0.99
CA GLN A 86 24.25 10.36 2.18
C GLN A 86 24.42 9.54 3.47
N LEU A 87 23.75 8.40 3.57
CA LEU A 87 23.86 7.48 4.69
C LEU A 87 25.27 6.89 4.81
N THR A 88 25.89 6.52 3.68
CA THR A 88 27.26 6.00 3.65
C THR A 88 28.25 7.07 4.10
N ALA A 89 28.21 8.26 3.50
CA ALA A 89 29.08 9.38 3.87
C ALA A 89 28.93 9.78 5.35
N TRP A 90 27.70 9.75 5.87
CA TRP A 90 27.46 10.03 7.28
C TRP A 90 28.04 8.95 8.21
N ARG A 91 27.91 7.65 7.85
CA ARG A 91 28.46 6.53 8.63
C ARG A 91 29.99 6.53 8.65
N GLU A 92 30.64 6.90 7.55
CA GLU A 92 32.10 7.05 7.49
C GLU A 92 32.62 8.08 8.50
N GLN A 93 31.81 9.10 8.81
CA GLN A 93 32.15 10.17 9.76
C GLN A 93 31.67 9.90 11.19
N ASN A 94 30.78 8.92 11.39
CA ASN A 94 30.08 8.66 12.66
C ASN A 94 30.12 7.17 13.00
N ASP A 95 31.33 6.67 13.29
CA ASP A 95 31.56 5.27 13.61
C ASP A 95 30.67 4.79 14.78
N GLY A 96 30.14 3.57 14.66
CA GLY A 96 29.26 2.94 15.64
C GLY A 96 27.80 3.44 15.66
N VAL A 97 27.43 4.46 14.89
CA VAL A 97 26.05 4.97 14.85
C VAL A 97 25.34 4.50 13.58
N ARG A 98 24.20 3.80 13.73
CA ARG A 98 23.50 3.16 12.59
C ARG A 98 22.71 4.15 11.74
N TRP A 99 22.16 5.19 12.36
CA TRP A 99 21.23 6.14 11.74
C TRP A 99 21.54 7.58 12.15
N PRO A 100 21.47 8.55 11.20
CA PRO A 100 21.61 9.95 11.51
C PRO A 100 20.49 10.45 12.42
N PRO A 101 20.69 11.56 13.15
CA PRO A 101 19.61 12.26 13.84
C PRO A 101 18.44 12.57 12.89
N GLY A 102 17.22 12.54 13.42
CA GLY A 102 16.00 12.72 12.61
C GLY A 102 15.96 14.04 11.83
N GLU A 103 16.49 15.13 12.40
CA GLU A 103 16.57 16.44 11.72
C GLU A 103 17.54 16.42 10.53
N LEU A 104 18.70 15.76 10.68
CA LEU A 104 19.65 15.58 9.58
C LEU A 104 19.03 14.70 8.49
N MET A 105 18.37 13.61 8.88
CA MET A 105 17.67 12.76 7.93
C MET A 105 16.59 13.54 7.19
N ALA A 106 15.77 14.34 7.88
CA ALA A 106 14.74 15.16 7.25
C ALA A 106 15.31 16.15 6.22
N SER A 107 16.53 16.66 6.45
CA SER A 107 17.22 17.55 5.49
C SER A 107 17.60 16.87 4.17
N TRP A 108 17.58 15.53 4.11
CA TRP A 108 17.89 14.74 2.92
C TRP A 108 16.69 14.55 2.00
N ALA A 109 15.47 14.87 2.47
CA ALA A 109 14.26 14.70 1.69
C ALA A 109 14.34 15.47 0.36
N VAL A 110 14.00 14.79 -0.73
CA VAL A 110 13.88 15.40 -2.05
C VAL A 110 12.39 15.34 -2.44
N PRO A 111 11.67 16.47 -2.41
CA PRO A 111 10.23 16.49 -2.68
C PRO A 111 9.89 15.84 -4.02
N GLY A 112 8.92 14.93 -4.01
CA GLY A 112 8.51 14.17 -5.21
C GLY A 112 9.43 13.01 -5.59
N LYS A 113 10.56 12.85 -4.92
CA LYS A 113 11.47 11.69 -5.06
C LYS A 113 11.50 10.82 -3.79
N GLU A 114 10.39 10.79 -3.05
CA GLU A 114 10.22 9.90 -1.91
C GLU A 114 10.17 8.43 -2.36
N ALA A 115 10.59 7.53 -1.47
CA ALA A 115 10.39 6.09 -1.67
C ALA A 115 8.90 5.77 -1.90
N GLN A 116 8.64 4.86 -2.83
CA GLN A 116 7.30 4.49 -3.26
C GLN A 116 6.98 3.08 -2.77
N TRP A 117 6.27 3.03 -1.64
CA TRP A 117 5.98 1.81 -0.92
C TRP A 117 4.88 1.01 -1.61
N THR A 118 5.10 -0.30 -1.74
CA THR A 118 4.16 -1.24 -2.38
C THR A 118 3.04 -1.64 -1.42
N ILE A 119 3.32 -1.66 -0.11
CA ILE A 119 2.44 -2.15 0.95
C ILE A 119 1.09 -1.40 1.05
N PHE A 120 1.04 -0.15 0.59
CA PHE A 120 -0.17 0.66 0.68
C PHE A 120 -1.17 0.34 -0.45
N GLU A 121 -0.74 -0.20 -1.60
CA GLU A 121 -1.65 -0.55 -2.70
C GLU A 121 -2.68 -1.62 -2.30
N PRO A 122 -2.28 -2.75 -1.68
CA PRO A 122 -3.25 -3.73 -1.18
C PRO A 122 -4.22 -3.17 -0.13
N LEU A 123 -3.78 -2.23 0.72
CA LEU A 123 -4.66 -1.59 1.70
C LEU A 123 -5.74 -0.76 1.01
N LEU A 124 -5.38 -0.04 -0.05
CA LEU A 124 -6.33 0.75 -0.81
C LEU A 124 -7.30 -0.09 -1.60
N LEU A 125 -6.83 -1.18 -2.20
CA LEU A 125 -7.70 -2.14 -2.85
C LEU A 125 -8.75 -2.65 -1.85
N SER A 126 -8.30 -3.08 -0.67
CA SER A 126 -9.17 -3.56 0.40
C SER A 126 -10.20 -2.50 0.81
N GLY A 127 -9.75 -1.25 0.95
CA GLY A 127 -10.61 -0.11 1.22
C GLY A 127 -11.63 0.15 0.11
N ALA A 128 -11.19 0.15 -1.14
CA ALA A 128 -12.01 0.48 -2.30
C ALA A 128 -13.11 -0.55 -2.49
N ILE A 129 -12.82 -1.82 -2.21
CA ILE A 129 -13.81 -2.89 -2.13
C ILE A 129 -14.82 -2.61 -1.00
N ALA A 130 -14.35 -2.29 0.20
CA ALA A 130 -15.21 -2.05 1.36
C ALA A 130 -16.20 -0.90 1.14
N VAL A 131 -15.78 0.16 0.44
CA VAL A 131 -16.63 1.31 0.11
C VAL A 131 -17.21 1.28 -1.30
N ASN A 132 -17.10 0.16 -2.02
CA ASN A 132 -17.63 -0.08 -3.37
C ASN A 132 -17.17 0.93 -4.46
N ILE A 133 -15.90 1.32 -4.47
CA ILE A 133 -15.29 2.18 -5.52
C ILE A 133 -14.60 1.29 -6.57
N CYS A 134 -15.38 0.77 -7.53
CA CYS A 134 -14.89 -0.19 -8.54
C CYS A 134 -13.65 0.31 -9.31
N SER A 135 -13.66 1.55 -9.79
CA SER A 135 -12.55 2.12 -10.58
C SER A 135 -11.23 2.15 -9.79
N GLN A 136 -11.29 2.48 -8.50
CA GLN A 136 -10.13 2.47 -7.62
C GLN A 136 -9.67 1.04 -7.32
N SER A 137 -10.59 0.09 -7.15
CA SER A 137 -10.25 -1.32 -6.99
C SER A 137 -9.47 -1.84 -8.19
N CYS A 138 -9.96 -1.61 -9.42
CA CYS A 138 -9.26 -2.04 -10.63
C CYS A 138 -7.92 -1.33 -10.83
N PHE A 139 -7.81 -0.05 -10.47
CA PHE A 139 -6.54 0.67 -10.51
C PHE A 139 -5.51 0.09 -9.54
N SER A 140 -5.90 -0.13 -8.28
CA SER A 140 -5.01 -0.65 -7.24
C SER A 140 -4.59 -2.09 -7.56
N MET A 141 -5.52 -2.91 -8.04
CA MET A 141 -5.24 -4.28 -8.49
C MET A 141 -4.15 -4.33 -9.57
N ARG A 142 -4.24 -3.49 -10.60
CA ARG A 142 -3.22 -3.41 -11.65
C ARG A 142 -1.85 -3.05 -11.10
N ARG A 143 -1.78 -2.13 -10.13
CA ARG A 143 -0.52 -1.72 -9.51
C ARG A 143 0.09 -2.80 -8.62
N ILE A 144 -0.75 -3.53 -7.88
CA ILE A 144 -0.31 -4.69 -7.11
C ILE A 144 0.31 -5.73 -8.04
N LEU A 145 -0.38 -6.12 -9.10
CA LEU A 145 0.12 -7.09 -10.07
C LEU A 145 1.42 -6.62 -10.73
N ALA A 146 1.50 -5.35 -11.12
CA ALA A 146 2.72 -4.77 -11.71
C ALA A 146 3.91 -4.68 -10.74
N SER A 147 3.68 -4.80 -9.43
CA SER A 147 4.74 -4.78 -8.40
C SER A 147 5.24 -6.16 -7.97
N ILE A 148 4.61 -7.23 -8.47
CA ILE A 148 5.03 -8.60 -8.17
C ILE A 148 6.08 -9.01 -9.20
N GLU A 149 7.27 -9.40 -8.73
CA GLU A 149 8.30 -9.99 -9.58
C GLU A 149 8.15 -11.50 -9.62
N GLU A 150 8.41 -12.09 -10.79
CA GLU A 150 8.41 -13.53 -11.01
C GLU A 150 9.85 -14.02 -11.18
N GLU A 151 10.24 -15.03 -10.41
CA GLU A 151 11.55 -15.68 -10.52
C GLU A 151 11.33 -17.18 -10.77
N ALA A 152 11.95 -17.71 -11.82
CA ALA A 152 11.89 -19.14 -12.12
C ALA A 152 12.70 -19.94 -11.10
N ASP A 153 12.11 -20.98 -10.53
CA ASP A 153 12.72 -21.87 -9.54
C ASP A 153 12.56 -23.33 -9.98
N GLY A 154 13.39 -23.74 -10.93
CA GLY A 154 13.25 -25.05 -11.59
C GLY A 154 11.97 -25.10 -12.42
N ASP A 155 11.07 -26.02 -12.07
CA ASP A 155 9.75 -26.17 -12.69
C ASP A 155 8.68 -25.29 -12.03
N ASP A 156 9.02 -24.58 -10.94
CA ASP A 156 8.13 -23.69 -10.19
C ASP A 156 8.39 -22.21 -10.50
N VAL A 157 7.44 -21.35 -10.11
CA VAL A 157 7.56 -19.89 -10.15
C VAL A 157 7.46 -19.35 -8.72
N LYS A 158 8.47 -18.58 -8.30
CA LYS A 158 8.44 -17.79 -7.07
C LYS A 158 7.97 -16.37 -7.37
N PHE A 159 7.12 -15.87 -6.49
CA PHE A 159 6.62 -14.50 -6.57
C PHE A 159 7.23 -13.65 -5.46
N HIS A 160 7.81 -12.52 -5.83
CA HIS A 160 8.49 -11.62 -4.92
C HIS A 160 7.74 -10.29 -4.79
N VAL A 161 7.77 -9.73 -3.58
CA VAL A 161 7.19 -8.41 -3.29
C VAL A 161 8.25 -7.55 -2.60
N HIS A 162 8.67 -6.51 -3.29
CA HIS A 162 9.57 -5.50 -2.73
C HIS A 162 8.85 -4.65 -1.70
N GLU A 163 9.59 -4.15 -0.71
CA GLU A 163 9.05 -3.16 0.23
C GLU A 163 8.70 -1.84 -0.48
N SER A 164 9.60 -1.35 -1.34
CA SER A 164 9.43 -0.08 -2.02
C SER A 164 10.25 0.04 -3.30
N TYR A 165 9.89 1.01 -4.15
CA TYR A 165 10.72 1.51 -5.25
C TYR A 165 11.38 2.84 -4.84
N VAL A 166 12.65 3.01 -5.18
CA VAL A 166 13.49 4.12 -4.75
C VAL A 166 14.19 4.75 -5.95
N PHE A 167 14.60 6.01 -5.82
CA PHE A 167 15.30 6.69 -6.89
C PHE A 167 16.81 6.41 -6.84
N VAL A 168 17.33 5.79 -7.89
CA VAL A 168 18.76 5.55 -8.14
C VAL A 168 19.10 6.22 -9.47
N ASN A 169 20.00 7.21 -9.46
CA ASN A 169 20.37 7.97 -10.67
C ASN A 169 19.16 8.53 -11.46
N ASP A 170 18.16 9.04 -10.75
CA ASP A 170 16.88 9.55 -11.30
C ASP A 170 15.96 8.50 -11.95
N GLU A 171 16.32 7.22 -11.86
CA GLU A 171 15.48 6.09 -12.26
C GLU A 171 14.85 5.42 -11.04
N LEU A 172 13.68 4.81 -11.23
CA LEU A 172 13.02 4.07 -10.15
C LEU A 172 13.44 2.60 -10.21
N GLU A 173 14.05 2.15 -9.13
CA GLU A 173 14.51 0.78 -8.95
C GLU A 173 13.84 0.17 -7.71
N PRO A 174 13.55 -1.14 -7.71
CA PRO A 174 13.11 -1.82 -6.51
C PRO A 174 14.21 -1.77 -5.43
N ASN A 175 13.83 -1.62 -4.16
CA ASN A 175 14.81 -1.68 -3.06
C ASN A 175 15.29 -3.12 -2.79
N ASP A 176 16.37 -3.22 -2.02
CA ASP A 176 17.04 -4.48 -1.66
C ASP A 176 16.25 -5.34 -0.66
N ILE A 177 15.18 -4.79 -0.09
CA ILE A 177 14.33 -5.48 0.87
C ILE A 177 13.25 -6.27 0.11
N ARG A 178 13.62 -7.52 -0.22
CA ARG A 178 12.73 -8.58 -0.71
C ARG A 178 13.05 -9.91 -0.01
N ASP A 179 12.11 -10.70 0.48
CA ASP A 179 10.64 -10.53 0.48
C ASP A 179 10.13 -9.81 1.72
N LEU A 180 9.34 -8.74 1.54
CA LEU A 180 8.67 -8.11 2.68
C LEU A 180 7.42 -8.93 3.07
N LEU A 181 7.54 -9.75 4.12
CA LEU A 181 6.44 -10.58 4.63
C LEU A 181 5.14 -9.80 4.88
N TRP A 182 5.26 -8.56 5.36
CA TRP A 182 4.11 -7.69 5.58
C TRP A 182 3.42 -7.31 4.26
N GLY A 183 4.20 -6.95 3.23
CA GLY A 183 3.70 -6.71 1.88
C GLY A 183 3.00 -7.93 1.29
N ILE A 184 3.62 -9.11 1.39
CA ILE A 184 3.03 -10.38 0.92
C ILE A 184 1.70 -10.67 1.60
N ALA A 185 1.64 -10.53 2.93
CA ALA A 185 0.40 -10.78 3.68
C ALA A 185 -0.74 -9.87 3.18
N TYR A 186 -0.44 -8.58 3.00
CA TYR A 186 -1.41 -7.61 2.51
C TYR A 186 -1.85 -7.86 1.08
N VAL A 187 -0.94 -8.21 0.17
CA VAL A 187 -1.26 -8.63 -1.20
C VAL A 187 -2.23 -9.82 -1.17
N ARG A 188 -1.91 -10.87 -0.42
CA ARG A 188 -2.77 -12.07 -0.32
C ARG A 188 -4.17 -11.74 0.21
N MET A 189 -4.25 -10.89 1.22
CA MET A 189 -5.53 -10.45 1.78
C MET A 189 -6.36 -9.65 0.78
N ALA A 190 -5.73 -8.70 0.08
CA ALA A 190 -6.41 -7.87 -0.91
C ALA A 190 -6.87 -8.67 -2.14
N LEU A 191 -6.05 -9.61 -2.63
CA LEU A 191 -6.42 -10.53 -3.71
C LEU A 191 -7.61 -11.39 -3.32
N LYS A 192 -7.63 -11.93 -2.10
CA LYS A 192 -8.77 -12.70 -1.59
C LYS A 192 -10.04 -11.86 -1.55
N LEU A 193 -9.97 -10.64 -1.00
CA LEU A 193 -11.12 -9.73 -0.93
C LEU A 193 -11.63 -9.37 -2.33
N PHE A 194 -10.72 -9.10 -3.26
CA PHE A 194 -11.07 -8.76 -4.63
C PHE A 194 -11.78 -9.94 -5.30
N HIS A 195 -11.20 -11.14 -5.22
CA HIS A 195 -11.81 -12.36 -5.75
C HIS A 195 -13.19 -12.66 -5.15
N ASP A 196 -13.35 -12.54 -3.83
CA ASP A 196 -14.64 -12.75 -3.18
C ASP A 196 -15.67 -11.72 -3.68
N LYS A 197 -15.25 -10.46 -3.87
CA LYS A 197 -16.09 -9.41 -4.46
C LYS A 197 -16.47 -9.68 -5.92
N LEU A 198 -15.57 -10.24 -6.71
CA LEU A 198 -15.84 -10.67 -8.09
C LEU A 198 -16.96 -11.72 -8.11
N LYS A 199 -16.89 -12.72 -7.24
CA LYS A 199 -17.90 -13.79 -7.14
C LYS A 199 -19.29 -13.28 -6.77
N GLU A 200 -19.36 -12.27 -5.91
CA GLU A 200 -20.62 -11.65 -5.49
C GLU A 200 -21.24 -10.78 -6.60
N SER A 201 -20.44 -10.32 -7.56
CA SER A 201 -20.83 -9.31 -8.52
C SER A 201 -20.94 -9.88 -9.92
N LYS A 202 -22.16 -10.21 -10.38
CA LYS A 202 -22.42 -10.54 -11.81
C LYS A 202 -21.86 -9.48 -12.79
N MET A 203 -21.82 -8.23 -12.34
CA MET A 203 -21.31 -7.07 -13.09
C MET A 203 -19.79 -7.08 -13.29
N PHE A 204 -19.04 -7.82 -12.46
CA PHE A 204 -17.59 -7.90 -12.56
C PHE A 204 -17.13 -8.96 -13.56
N GLU A 205 -17.93 -9.98 -13.88
CA GLU A 205 -17.58 -10.94 -14.94
C GLU A 205 -17.47 -10.24 -16.30
N GLU A 206 -18.42 -9.37 -16.65
CA GLU A 206 -18.40 -8.60 -17.90
C GLU A 206 -17.23 -7.58 -17.94
N GLN A 207 -16.91 -6.94 -16.81
CA GLN A 207 -15.81 -5.98 -16.72
C GLN A 207 -14.43 -6.67 -16.68
N LEU A 208 -14.32 -7.83 -16.02
CA LEU A 208 -13.12 -8.65 -16.00
C LEU A 208 -12.84 -9.22 -17.40
N GLU A 209 -13.87 -9.66 -18.12
CA GLU A 209 -13.75 -10.11 -19.50
C GLU A 209 -13.29 -8.96 -20.43
N GLN A 210 -13.77 -7.73 -20.24
CA GLN A 210 -13.28 -6.56 -20.97
C GLN A 210 -11.84 -6.19 -20.61
N ILE A 211 -11.45 -6.32 -19.33
CA ILE A 211 -10.08 -6.07 -18.87
C ILE A 211 -9.12 -7.12 -19.43
N LEU A 212 -9.48 -8.41 -19.39
CA LEU A 212 -8.72 -9.51 -19.99
C LEU A 212 -8.61 -9.36 -21.52
N LYS A 213 -9.68 -8.92 -22.20
CA LYS A 213 -9.64 -8.59 -23.64
C LYS A 213 -8.70 -7.43 -23.96
N LEU A 214 -8.66 -6.40 -23.12
CA LEU A 214 -7.73 -5.28 -23.25
C LEU A 214 -6.27 -5.71 -22.99
N GLU A 215 -6.05 -6.64 -22.07
CA GLU A 215 -4.73 -7.19 -21.75
C GLU A 215 -4.16 -7.99 -22.93
N ILE A 216 -4.99 -8.77 -23.64
CA ILE A 216 -4.61 -9.45 -24.90
C ILE A 216 -4.19 -8.45 -25.98
N VAL A 217 -4.95 -7.36 -26.13
CA VAL A 217 -4.69 -6.32 -27.14
C VAL A 217 -3.41 -5.53 -26.82
N LEU A 218 -3.12 -5.30 -25.53
CA LEU A 218 -1.99 -4.46 -25.10
C LEU A 218 -0.68 -5.24 -24.93
N THR A 219 -0.73 -6.54 -24.65
CA THR A 219 0.47 -7.36 -24.39
C THR A 219 0.79 -8.36 -25.50
N GLY A 220 -0.14 -8.67 -26.40
CA GLY A 220 0.03 -9.68 -27.44
C GLY A 220 0.11 -11.12 -26.94
N VAL A 221 -0.04 -11.34 -25.62
CA VAL A 221 -0.02 -12.67 -24.99
C VAL A 221 -1.44 -13.18 -24.91
N LYS A 222 -1.72 -14.35 -25.50
CA LYS A 222 -3.00 -15.05 -25.31
C LYS A 222 -3.09 -15.48 -23.84
N PRO A 223 -4.27 -15.36 -23.18
CA PRO A 223 -4.45 -15.90 -21.85
C PRO A 223 -4.21 -17.41 -21.90
N PRO A 224 -3.74 -18.03 -20.79
CA PRO A 224 -3.71 -19.48 -20.70
C PRO A 224 -5.12 -19.99 -21.01
N GLU A 225 -5.19 -20.99 -21.90
CA GLU A 225 -6.44 -21.67 -22.21
C GLU A 225 -6.98 -22.25 -20.89
N TYR A 226 -7.89 -21.52 -20.24
CA TYR A 226 -8.78 -22.13 -19.28
C TYR A 226 -9.67 -23.08 -20.08
N ALA A 227 -9.15 -24.29 -20.27
CA ALA A 227 -9.83 -25.39 -20.89
C ALA A 227 -11.27 -25.44 -20.39
N ASN A 228 -12.19 -25.36 -21.34
CA ASN A 228 -13.55 -25.86 -21.30
C ASN A 228 -13.99 -26.29 -19.90
N ARG A 229 -14.49 -25.35 -19.09
CA ARG A 229 -15.43 -25.71 -18.04
C ARG A 229 -16.75 -26.00 -18.74
N GLU A 230 -16.85 -27.22 -19.24
CA GLU A 230 -18.15 -27.85 -19.44
C GLU A 230 -18.95 -27.66 -18.15
N HIS A 231 -20.19 -27.25 -18.33
CA HIS A 231 -21.21 -27.20 -17.30
C HIS A 231 -21.25 -28.52 -16.52
N VAL A 232 -20.65 -28.55 -15.34
CA VAL A 232 -21.03 -29.55 -14.33
C VAL A 232 -22.12 -28.91 -13.49
N SER A 233 -23.35 -29.17 -13.92
CA SER A 233 -24.53 -29.07 -13.07
C SER A 233 -24.44 -30.15 -11.98
N LEU A 234 -24.33 -29.74 -10.73
CA LEU A 234 -24.88 -30.43 -9.56
C LEU A 234 -25.45 -29.37 -8.61
#